data_AF-A0A934AB11-F1
#
_entry.id   AF-A0A934AB11-F1
#
_cell.length_a   1.000
_cell.length_b   1.000
_cell.length_c   1.000
_cell.angle_alpha   90.00
_cell.angle_beta   90.00
_cell.angle_gamma   90.00
#
_symmetry.space_group_name_H-M   'P 1'
#
loop_
_entity.id
_entity.type
_entity.pdbx_description
1 polymer ?
#
loop_
_entity_poly.entity_id
_entity_poly.type
_entity_poly.pdbx_seq_one_letter_code
_entity_poly.pdbx_strand_id
1 'polypeptide(L)'
;MITKHILNITRDWCFLLAAVVVMAMPGNLFAQDMNLNSHFNQPGNILIADQFNNRVIEADMTGNIIWSFGLGPNDFSAKSIIGVNDAQRVGPFTLMAGTGTPAGVIPEAINGAPDNRVILVNPNGLIVWQYGQFGQNGSGPNLLSTPVQCTFLPDFHFLITDQGNNRIIEVDQMKEIVWQYPGSNTNPPDQLNSPNSAELLENGNILIADENNNRAIEVTREDQIVNTITAGGTLGAVAFASRLKNGNTLLTDAGNIGNNVGYDLHTTQKGLYAPYDAKVVGDYTGLTPPFDFDNDSDNQ
;
A
#
# COMPACT_ATOMS: atom_id res chain seq x y z
N MET A 1 -28.07 28.52 -22.73
CA MET A 1 -29.14 28.28 -21.73
C MET A 1 -29.45 26.80 -21.72
N ILE A 2 -28.70 26.02 -20.94
CA ILE A 2 -29.05 24.63 -20.60
C ILE A 2 -28.68 24.47 -19.12
N THR A 3 -29.71 24.31 -18.31
CA THR A 3 -29.67 24.24 -16.85
C THR A 3 -29.14 22.86 -16.44
N LYS A 4 -28.05 22.80 -15.68
CA LYS A 4 -27.62 21.58 -14.97
C LYS A 4 -28.58 21.34 -13.81
N HIS A 5 -29.29 20.23 -13.81
CA HIS A 5 -29.95 19.72 -12.61
C HIS A 5 -28.88 19.25 -11.62
N ILE A 6 -28.69 20.03 -10.57
CA ILE A 6 -28.03 19.59 -9.34
C ILE A 6 -29.04 18.69 -8.62
N LEU A 7 -28.80 17.39 -8.65
CA LEU A 7 -29.49 16.45 -7.77
C LEU A 7 -28.86 16.58 -6.38
N ASN A 8 -29.57 17.29 -5.50
CA ASN A 8 -29.37 17.18 -4.06
C ASN A 8 -29.71 15.75 -3.65
N ILE A 9 -28.70 14.92 -3.43
CA ILE A 9 -28.88 13.58 -2.85
C ILE A 9 -28.79 13.75 -1.34
N THR A 10 -29.97 13.71 -0.70
CA THR A 10 -30.14 13.68 0.74
C THR A 10 -29.76 12.31 1.31
N ARG A 11 -29.21 12.33 2.54
CA ARG A 11 -29.11 11.25 3.53
C ARG A 11 -30.04 10.07 3.23
N ASP A 12 -29.46 8.89 2.98
CA ASP A 12 -29.98 7.54 3.32
C ASP A 12 -29.32 6.44 2.46
N TRP A 13 -28.00 6.26 2.61
CA TRP A 13 -27.28 5.06 2.09
C TRP A 13 -26.32 4.46 3.13
N CYS A 14 -26.67 4.54 4.42
CA CYS A 14 -26.18 3.56 5.39
C CYS A 14 -26.88 2.23 5.09
N PHE A 15 -26.16 1.11 5.16
CA PHE A 15 -26.58 -0.26 4.80
C PHE A 15 -26.37 -0.71 3.35
N LEU A 16 -25.11 -0.75 2.90
CA LEU A 16 -24.65 -1.72 1.90
C LEU A 16 -23.21 -2.19 2.21
N LEU A 17 -23.00 -2.61 3.46
CA LEU A 17 -21.82 -3.37 3.90
C LEU A 17 -22.21 -4.77 4.42
N ALA A 18 -23.40 -5.27 4.02
CA ALA A 18 -23.91 -6.57 4.42
C ALA A 18 -24.21 -7.43 3.18
N ALA A 19 -23.19 -8.15 2.71
CA ALA A 19 -23.28 -9.53 2.21
C ALA A 19 -22.05 -9.90 1.35
N VAL A 20 -20.88 -10.01 1.97
CA VAL A 20 -19.91 -10.99 1.46
C VAL A 20 -20.37 -12.34 2.01
N VAL A 21 -20.97 -13.17 1.16
CA VAL A 21 -21.27 -14.57 1.51
C VAL A 21 -19.93 -15.30 1.60
N VAL A 22 -19.34 -15.31 2.80
CA VAL A 22 -18.27 -16.23 3.16
C VAL A 22 -18.91 -17.60 3.32
N MET A 23 -18.71 -18.50 2.36
CA MET A 23 -18.97 -19.93 2.58
C MET A 23 -17.92 -20.45 3.57
N ALA A 24 -18.24 -20.38 4.86
CA ALA A 24 -17.44 -20.98 5.92
C ALA A 24 -17.68 -22.50 5.94
N MET A 25 -16.61 -23.30 5.79
CA MET A 25 -16.65 -24.71 6.18
C MET A 25 -16.59 -24.82 7.72
N PRO A 26 -17.40 -25.67 8.36
CA PRO A 26 -17.39 -25.79 9.81
C PRO A 26 -16.21 -26.65 10.25
N GLY A 27 -15.19 -26.01 10.82
CA GLY A 27 -14.11 -26.64 11.56
C GLY A 27 -13.84 -25.82 12.81
N ASN A 28 -14.38 -26.27 13.95
CA ASN A 28 -14.08 -25.69 15.26
C ASN A 28 -12.57 -25.78 15.55
N LEU A 29 -11.96 -24.72 16.10
CA LEU A 29 -11.20 -24.77 17.36
C LEU A 29 -10.65 -23.38 17.77
N PHE A 30 -11.08 -22.98 18.98
CA PHE A 30 -10.60 -21.95 19.91
C PHE A 30 -10.78 -20.46 19.57
N ALA A 31 -11.80 -19.88 20.22
CA ALA A 31 -11.76 -18.50 20.68
C ALA A 31 -10.59 -18.37 21.69
N GLN A 32 -9.48 -17.79 21.24
CA GLN A 32 -8.69 -16.98 22.13
C GLN A 32 -9.39 -15.63 22.13
N ASP A 33 -10.01 -15.27 23.25
CA ASP A 33 -10.50 -13.90 23.51
C ASP A 33 -9.30 -12.96 23.42
N MET A 34 -8.94 -12.54 22.20
CA MET A 34 -8.16 -11.33 22.00
C MET A 34 -9.16 -10.19 22.16
N ASN A 35 -9.25 -9.66 23.37
CA ASN A 35 -9.67 -8.27 23.51
C ASN A 35 -8.80 -7.48 22.54
N LEU A 36 -9.39 -7.02 21.43
CA LEU A 36 -8.74 -6.03 20.59
C LEU A 36 -8.30 -4.93 21.54
N ASN A 37 -6.99 -4.73 21.64
CA ASN A 37 -6.39 -3.82 22.60
C ASN A 37 -7.11 -2.48 22.43
N SER A 38 -7.64 -1.87 23.48
CA SER A 38 -8.43 -0.62 23.39
C SER A 38 -7.67 0.55 22.74
N HIS A 39 -6.37 0.35 22.51
CA HIS A 39 -5.43 1.27 21.88
C HIS A 39 -5.21 1.00 20.39
N PHE A 40 -5.81 -0.03 19.79
CA PHE A 40 -5.72 -0.32 18.35
C PHE A 40 -6.35 0.79 17.51
N ASN A 41 -5.70 1.11 16.38
CA ASN A 41 -6.14 2.06 15.37
C ASN A 41 -6.51 3.44 15.94
N GLN A 42 -5.75 3.90 16.94
CA GLN A 42 -5.96 5.20 17.57
C GLN A 42 -5.16 6.29 16.86
N PRO A 43 -5.74 7.50 16.68
CA PRO A 43 -4.99 8.65 16.17
C PRO A 43 -3.71 8.89 16.96
N GLY A 44 -2.61 9.09 16.22
CA GLY A 44 -1.27 9.27 16.80
C GLY A 44 -0.46 7.99 16.95
N ASN A 45 -1.04 6.80 16.81
CA ASN A 45 -0.25 5.57 16.67
C ASN A 45 0.52 5.57 15.34
N ILE A 46 1.51 4.68 15.21
CA ILE A 46 2.33 4.55 13.99
C ILE A 46 2.15 3.15 13.43
N LEU A 47 1.69 3.05 12.17
CA LEU A 47 1.68 1.81 11.39
C LEU A 47 3.01 1.68 10.65
N ILE A 48 3.67 0.53 10.76
CA ILE A 48 5.03 0.31 10.24
C ILE A 48 5.08 -0.98 9.43
N ALA A 49 5.58 -0.89 8.20
CA ALA A 49 5.99 -2.03 7.38
C ALA A 49 7.40 -2.49 7.80
N ASP A 50 7.47 -3.52 8.64
CA ASP A 50 8.70 -4.05 9.23
C ASP A 50 9.28 -5.15 8.32
N GLN A 51 9.81 -4.71 7.18
CA GLN A 51 10.05 -5.48 5.96
C GLN A 51 10.66 -6.86 6.19
N PHE A 52 11.84 -6.93 6.81
CA PHE A 52 12.56 -8.20 6.99
C PHE A 52 12.22 -8.93 8.29
N ASN A 53 11.32 -8.38 9.09
CA ASN A 53 10.63 -9.13 10.13
C ASN A 53 9.32 -9.78 9.61
N ASN A 54 9.03 -9.69 8.30
CA ASN A 54 7.88 -10.31 7.63
C ASN A 54 6.54 -9.97 8.30
N ARG A 55 6.40 -8.73 8.76
CA ARG A 55 5.22 -8.28 9.50
C ARG A 55 4.93 -6.80 9.32
N VAL A 56 3.67 -6.45 9.54
CA VAL A 56 3.25 -5.07 9.81
C VAL A 56 2.91 -4.95 11.27
N ILE A 57 3.32 -3.85 11.90
CA ILE A 57 3.02 -3.55 13.29
C ILE A 57 2.34 -2.20 13.43
N GLU A 58 1.51 -2.06 14.45
CA GLU A 58 1.10 -0.76 14.97
C GLU A 58 1.77 -0.55 16.32
N ALA A 59 2.42 0.60 16.49
CA ALA A 59 3.06 1.01 17.73
C ALA A 59 2.40 2.28 18.29
N ASP A 60 2.30 2.35 19.60
CA ASP A 60 1.95 3.61 20.28
C ASP A 60 3.13 4.60 20.27
N MET A 61 2.88 5.85 20.68
CA MET A 61 3.90 6.91 20.72
C MET A 61 5.02 6.67 21.75
N THR A 62 4.89 5.66 22.62
CA THR A 62 5.95 5.25 23.55
C THR A 62 6.81 4.10 22.98
N GLY A 63 6.42 3.57 21.82
CA GLY A 63 7.11 2.49 21.11
C GLY A 63 6.61 1.08 21.44
N ASN A 64 5.49 0.93 22.16
CA ASN A 64 4.94 -0.41 22.40
C ASN A 64 4.19 -0.90 21.17
N ILE A 65 4.45 -2.14 20.77
CA ILE A 65 3.67 -2.82 19.73
C ILE A 65 2.31 -3.20 20.31
N ILE A 66 1.24 -2.66 19.74
CA ILE A 66 -0.14 -2.87 20.19
C ILE A 66 -0.94 -3.78 19.23
N TRP A 67 -0.46 -3.95 18.01
CA TRP A 67 -1.03 -4.84 17.00
C TRP A 67 0.04 -5.31 16.03
N SER A 68 -0.12 -6.52 15.48
CA SER A 68 0.75 -7.04 14.43
C SER A 68 0.05 -8.03 13.52
N PHE A 69 0.43 -8.05 12.25
CA PHE A 69 0.16 -9.14 11.32
C PHE A 69 1.48 -9.67 10.75
N GLY A 70 1.71 -10.99 10.88
CA GLY A 70 2.96 -11.66 10.54
C GLY A 70 3.59 -12.36 11.75
N LEU A 71 4.21 -13.50 11.50
CA LEU A 71 4.74 -14.39 12.54
C LEU A 71 6.23 -14.13 12.85
N GLY A 72 6.84 -13.14 12.19
CA GLY A 72 8.21 -12.68 12.48
C GLY A 72 9.25 -13.11 11.43
N PRO A 73 10.53 -12.77 11.67
CA PRO A 73 11.61 -12.82 10.66
C PRO A 73 11.94 -14.21 10.12
N ASN A 74 11.53 -15.27 10.81
CA ASN A 74 11.81 -16.65 10.41
C ASN A 74 10.61 -17.36 9.77
N ASP A 75 9.44 -16.71 9.70
CA ASP A 75 8.28 -17.29 9.03
C ASP A 75 8.18 -16.77 7.59
N PHE A 76 8.35 -17.70 6.64
CA PHE A 76 8.20 -17.46 5.20
C PHE A 76 6.98 -18.18 4.65
N SER A 77 5.91 -18.29 5.45
CA SER A 77 4.66 -18.94 5.08
C SER A 77 3.61 -17.91 4.64
N ALA A 78 2.56 -18.37 3.97
CA ALA A 78 1.44 -17.52 3.55
C ALA A 78 0.66 -16.86 4.72
N LYS A 79 0.96 -17.25 5.98
CA LYS A 79 0.40 -16.66 7.20
C LYS A 79 1.04 -15.32 7.57
N SER A 80 2.20 -15.02 7.00
CA SER A 80 2.90 -13.75 7.14
C SER A 80 2.78 -12.91 5.86
N ILE A 81 3.36 -11.71 5.90
CA ILE A 81 3.51 -10.83 4.73
C ILE A 81 5.02 -10.64 4.49
N ILE A 82 5.58 -11.39 3.55
CA ILE A 82 7.04 -11.49 3.41
C ILE A 82 7.56 -10.25 2.72
N GLY A 83 8.64 -9.67 3.26
CA GLY A 83 9.24 -8.46 2.68
C GLY A 83 8.22 -7.34 2.46
N VAL A 84 7.38 -7.06 3.47
CA VAL A 84 6.33 -6.04 3.35
C VAL A 84 6.94 -4.66 3.15
N ASN A 85 6.46 -3.96 2.13
CA ASN A 85 7.03 -2.71 1.67
C ASN A 85 6.14 -1.52 2.02
N ASP A 86 4.82 -1.69 1.95
CA ASP A 86 3.85 -0.65 2.24
C ASP A 86 2.69 -1.19 3.06
N ALA A 87 2.12 -0.32 3.91
CA ALA A 87 0.92 -0.61 4.69
C ALA A 87 0.04 0.62 4.83
N GLN A 88 -1.28 0.43 4.79
CA GLN A 88 -2.27 1.49 4.91
C GLN A 88 -3.42 1.06 5.81
N ARG A 89 -3.88 1.96 6.70
CA ARG A 89 -5.16 1.79 7.40
C ARG A 89 -6.33 2.07 6.46
N VAL A 90 -7.33 1.18 6.47
CA VAL A 90 -8.56 1.29 5.67
C VAL A 90 -9.74 1.03 6.58
N GLY A 91 -10.26 2.08 7.22
CA GLY A 91 -11.23 1.94 8.32
C GLY A 91 -10.65 1.03 9.42
N PRO A 92 -11.33 -0.09 9.78
CA PRO A 92 -10.79 -1.04 10.75
C PRO A 92 -9.75 -2.01 10.16
N PHE A 93 -9.52 -2.01 8.85
CA PHE A 93 -8.65 -2.97 8.17
C PHE A 93 -7.23 -2.43 7.96
N THR A 94 -6.30 -3.33 7.60
CA THR A 94 -4.96 -2.99 7.14
C THR A 94 -4.75 -3.54 5.74
N LEU A 95 -4.46 -2.66 4.77
CA LEU A 95 -3.99 -3.02 3.44
C LEU A 95 -2.46 -3.12 3.47
N MET A 96 -1.87 -4.12 2.82
CA MET A 96 -0.42 -4.35 2.84
C MET A 96 0.08 -4.90 1.51
N ALA A 97 1.27 -4.46 1.08
CA ALA A 97 1.97 -4.97 -0.09
C ALA A 97 3.15 -5.88 0.32
N GLY A 98 3.01 -7.17 0.08
CA GLY A 98 4.06 -8.18 0.26
C GLY A 98 4.90 -8.28 -1.01
N THR A 99 6.09 -7.68 -0.99
CA THR A 99 7.04 -7.76 -2.10
C THR A 99 7.77 -9.11 -2.11
N GLY A 100 8.12 -9.60 -0.92
CA GLY A 100 9.08 -10.68 -0.73
C GLY A 100 10.50 -10.17 -0.52
N THR A 101 11.41 -11.09 -0.20
CA THR A 101 12.82 -10.80 0.02
C THR A 101 13.65 -11.27 -1.17
N PRO A 102 14.49 -10.42 -1.79
CA PRO A 102 15.40 -10.86 -2.85
C PRO A 102 16.49 -11.82 -2.33
N ALA A 103 17.03 -12.64 -3.23
CA ALA A 103 18.12 -13.56 -2.89
C ALA A 103 19.36 -12.81 -2.40
N GLY A 104 20.01 -13.34 -1.36
CA GLY A 104 21.24 -12.79 -0.79
C GLY A 104 21.07 -11.54 0.07
N VAL A 105 19.84 -11.03 0.26
CA VAL A 105 19.59 -9.82 1.07
C VAL A 105 19.60 -10.11 2.57
N ILE A 106 18.99 -11.21 3.01
CA ILE A 106 18.98 -11.62 4.42
C ILE A 106 19.47 -13.07 4.58
N PRO A 107 20.12 -13.41 5.72
CA PRO A 107 20.57 -14.78 6.01
C PRO A 107 19.43 -15.81 6.05
N GLU A 108 18.26 -15.42 6.55
CA GLU A 108 17.09 -16.29 6.76
C GLU A 108 16.46 -16.76 5.43
N ALA A 109 16.69 -16.02 4.34
CA ALA A 109 16.16 -16.30 3.00
C ALA A 109 17.27 -16.12 1.94
N ILE A 110 18.34 -16.91 2.04
CA ILE A 110 19.50 -16.80 1.13
C ILE A 110 19.13 -16.91 -0.37
N ASN A 111 18.13 -17.74 -0.70
CA ASN A 111 17.64 -17.92 -2.07
C ASN A 111 16.51 -16.94 -2.43
N GLY A 112 16.19 -16.01 -1.53
CA GLY A 112 15.02 -15.15 -1.59
C GLY A 112 13.76 -15.86 -1.11
N ALA A 113 12.73 -15.06 -0.85
CA ALA A 113 11.42 -15.52 -0.41
C ALA A 113 10.34 -14.61 -1.02
N PRO A 114 9.76 -14.96 -2.19
CA PRO A 114 8.73 -14.15 -2.81
C PRO A 114 7.43 -14.17 -1.99
N ASP A 115 6.73 -13.03 -1.90
CA ASP A 115 5.33 -12.99 -1.45
C ASP A 115 4.39 -12.75 -2.64
N ASN A 116 4.59 -11.64 -3.37
CA ASN A 116 3.82 -11.24 -4.54
C ASN A 116 2.30 -11.13 -4.29
N ARG A 117 1.91 -10.54 -3.16
CA ARG A 117 0.50 -10.29 -2.83
C ARG A 117 0.28 -8.87 -2.34
N VAL A 118 -0.91 -8.34 -2.61
CA VAL A 118 -1.52 -7.26 -1.83
C VAL A 118 -2.69 -7.86 -1.07
N ILE A 119 -2.73 -7.66 0.25
CA ILE A 119 -3.76 -8.23 1.14
C ILE A 119 -4.43 -7.15 1.98
N LEU A 120 -5.73 -7.32 2.22
CA LEU A 120 -6.49 -6.56 3.20
C LEU A 120 -6.83 -7.50 4.36
N VAL A 121 -6.45 -7.12 5.58
CA VAL A 121 -6.69 -7.93 6.78
C VAL A 121 -7.55 -7.19 7.78
N ASN A 122 -8.36 -7.94 8.52
CA ASN A 122 -9.08 -7.39 9.67
C ASN A 122 -8.17 -7.36 10.91
N PRO A 123 -8.61 -6.70 11.99
CA PRO A 123 -7.82 -6.59 13.23
C PRO A 123 -7.47 -7.93 13.87
N ASN A 124 -8.24 -9.00 13.60
CA ASN A 124 -7.99 -10.34 14.11
C ASN A 124 -7.01 -11.15 13.23
N GLY A 125 -6.47 -10.54 12.17
CA GLY A 125 -5.52 -11.18 11.25
C GLY A 125 -6.18 -12.08 10.18
N LEU A 126 -7.51 -12.01 10.00
CA LEU A 126 -8.16 -12.67 8.87
C LEU A 126 -7.91 -11.87 7.59
N ILE A 127 -7.38 -12.52 6.55
CA ILE A 127 -7.30 -11.96 5.20
C ILE A 127 -8.71 -11.92 4.62
N VAL A 128 -9.25 -10.72 4.42
CA VAL A 128 -10.61 -10.48 3.90
C VAL A 128 -10.62 -10.20 2.39
N TRP A 129 -9.49 -9.75 1.84
CA TRP A 129 -9.29 -9.59 0.40
C TRP A 129 -7.81 -9.82 0.05
N GLN A 130 -7.55 -10.31 -1.17
CA GLN A 130 -6.20 -10.54 -1.69
C GLN A 130 -6.19 -10.42 -3.21
N TYR A 131 -5.17 -9.74 -3.74
CA TYR A 131 -4.76 -9.78 -5.14
C TYR A 131 -3.31 -10.28 -5.24
N GLY A 132 -3.01 -11.10 -6.25
CA GLY A 132 -1.77 -11.88 -6.30
C GLY A 132 -1.90 -13.24 -5.62
N GLN A 133 -0.87 -14.08 -5.79
CA GLN A 133 -0.81 -15.45 -5.26
C GLN A 133 0.49 -15.64 -4.50
N PHE A 134 0.41 -16.18 -3.29
CA PHE A 134 1.56 -16.31 -2.40
C PHE A 134 2.72 -17.05 -3.10
N GLY A 135 3.87 -16.39 -3.17
CA GLY A 135 5.10 -16.90 -3.76
C GLY A 135 5.09 -17.02 -5.28
N GLN A 136 3.98 -16.70 -5.97
CA GLN A 136 3.88 -16.83 -7.41
C GLN A 136 4.11 -15.49 -8.08
N ASN A 137 5.08 -15.45 -8.97
CA ASN A 137 5.41 -14.30 -9.79
C ASN A 137 4.66 -14.35 -11.13
N GLY A 138 4.17 -13.22 -11.61
CA GLY A 138 3.67 -13.09 -12.97
C GLY A 138 2.91 -11.79 -13.22
N SER A 139 2.43 -11.61 -14.45
CA SER A 139 1.67 -10.43 -14.88
C SER A 139 0.23 -10.70 -15.33
N GLY A 140 -0.16 -11.99 -15.36
CA GLY A 140 -1.50 -12.43 -15.74
C GLY A 140 -2.58 -12.05 -14.72
N PRO A 141 -3.84 -12.47 -14.96
CA PRO A 141 -4.95 -12.21 -14.05
C PRO A 141 -4.62 -12.67 -12.63
N ASN A 142 -4.78 -11.77 -11.66
CA ASN A 142 -4.52 -12.03 -10.24
C ASN A 142 -3.09 -12.53 -9.92
N LEU A 143 -2.10 -12.08 -10.70
CA LEU A 143 -0.68 -12.28 -10.46
C LEU A 143 0.05 -10.93 -10.38
N LEU A 144 1.06 -10.88 -9.52
CA LEU A 144 1.92 -9.72 -9.30
C LEU A 144 3.40 -10.14 -9.39
N SER A 145 4.27 -9.16 -9.56
CA SER A 145 5.72 -9.30 -9.55
C SER A 145 6.31 -8.18 -8.70
N THR A 146 6.73 -8.53 -7.48
CA THR A 146 7.33 -7.61 -6.50
C THR A 146 6.51 -6.31 -6.34
N PRO A 147 5.25 -6.38 -5.90
CA PRO A 147 4.46 -5.18 -5.61
C PRO A 147 5.08 -4.42 -4.44
N VAL A 148 5.27 -3.12 -4.57
CA VAL A 148 5.98 -2.29 -3.57
C VAL A 148 5.07 -1.29 -2.86
N GLN A 149 3.97 -0.87 -3.49
CA GLN A 149 3.03 0.06 -2.88
C GLN A 149 1.58 -0.33 -3.18
N CYS A 150 0.68 -0.05 -2.23
CA CYS A 150 -0.75 -0.24 -2.40
C CYS A 150 -1.56 0.87 -1.70
N THR A 151 -2.54 1.43 -2.40
CA THR A 151 -3.44 2.46 -1.84
C THR A 151 -4.89 2.08 -2.10
N PHE A 152 -5.72 2.16 -1.07
CA PHE A 152 -7.17 2.07 -1.17
C PHE A 152 -7.76 3.39 -1.66
N LEU A 153 -8.53 3.34 -2.75
CA LEU A 153 -9.06 4.51 -3.43
C LEU A 153 -10.50 4.85 -2.99
N PRO A 154 -10.96 6.10 -3.20
CA PRO A 154 -12.31 6.54 -2.80
C PRO A 154 -13.49 5.79 -3.44
N ASP A 155 -13.26 5.17 -4.59
CA ASP A 155 -14.22 4.32 -5.32
C ASP A 155 -14.17 2.85 -4.88
N PHE A 156 -13.50 2.55 -3.77
CA PHE A 156 -13.29 1.21 -3.25
C PHE A 156 -12.44 0.33 -4.17
N HIS A 157 -11.54 0.92 -4.96
CA HIS A 157 -10.53 0.17 -5.71
C HIS A 157 -9.18 0.15 -4.97
N PHE A 158 -8.23 -0.59 -5.52
CA PHE A 158 -6.86 -0.71 -5.04
C PHE A 158 -5.89 -0.26 -6.14
N LEU A 159 -5.14 0.81 -5.91
CA LEU A 159 -4.02 1.21 -6.75
C LEU A 159 -2.77 0.46 -6.28
N ILE A 160 -2.11 -0.27 -7.18
CA ILE A 160 -0.96 -1.12 -6.86
C ILE A 160 0.20 -0.75 -7.78
N THR A 161 1.36 -0.49 -7.18
CA THR A 161 2.64 -0.35 -7.89
C THR A 161 3.28 -1.72 -8.01
N ASP A 162 3.11 -2.35 -9.17
CA ASP A 162 3.58 -3.70 -9.50
C ASP A 162 4.96 -3.63 -10.16
N GLN A 163 5.95 -3.27 -9.33
CA GLN A 163 7.29 -2.81 -9.75
C GLN A 163 7.98 -3.78 -10.71
N GLY A 164 7.96 -5.08 -10.42
CA GLY A 164 8.66 -6.09 -11.21
C GLY A 164 8.01 -6.35 -12.57
N ASN A 165 6.78 -5.87 -12.77
CA ASN A 165 6.09 -5.86 -14.06
C ASN A 165 6.12 -4.48 -14.73
N ASN A 166 6.82 -3.50 -14.17
CA ASN A 166 6.93 -2.13 -14.67
C ASN A 166 5.56 -1.47 -14.96
N ARG A 167 4.60 -1.65 -14.05
CA ARG A 167 3.24 -1.11 -14.22
C ARG A 167 2.64 -0.62 -12.90
N ILE A 168 1.72 0.32 -13.03
CA ILE A 168 0.72 0.66 -12.02
C ILE A 168 -0.60 0.04 -12.48
N ILE A 169 -1.33 -0.60 -11.58
CA ILE A 169 -2.67 -1.14 -11.85
C ILE A 169 -3.67 -0.61 -10.84
N GLU A 170 -4.89 -0.36 -11.29
CA GLU A 170 -6.05 -0.17 -10.42
C GLU A 170 -6.93 -1.42 -10.53
N VAL A 171 -7.24 -2.02 -9.38
CA VAL A 171 -7.97 -3.28 -9.28
C VAL A 171 -9.25 -3.06 -8.48
N ASP A 172 -10.37 -3.56 -8.98
CA ASP A 172 -11.64 -3.49 -8.27
C ASP A 172 -11.81 -4.59 -7.20
N GLN A 173 -12.93 -4.57 -6.49
CA GLN A 173 -13.24 -5.57 -5.46
C GLN A 173 -13.42 -6.99 -6.04
N MET A 174 -13.77 -7.11 -7.31
CA MET A 174 -13.94 -8.37 -8.04
C MET A 174 -12.62 -8.93 -8.58
N LYS A 175 -11.51 -8.20 -8.38
CA LYS A 175 -10.14 -8.53 -8.84
C LYS A 175 -9.94 -8.35 -10.34
N GLU A 176 -10.74 -7.49 -10.96
CA GLU A 176 -10.51 -7.07 -12.34
C GLU A 176 -9.61 -5.83 -12.36
N ILE A 177 -8.66 -5.81 -13.30
CA ILE A 177 -7.85 -4.62 -13.57
C ILE A 177 -8.73 -3.65 -14.37
N VAL A 178 -9.13 -2.55 -13.74
CA VAL A 178 -10.01 -1.54 -14.35
C VAL A 178 -9.22 -0.39 -14.99
N TRP A 179 -7.95 -0.23 -14.61
CA TRP A 179 -7.02 0.72 -15.22
C TRP A 179 -5.58 0.25 -15.04
N GLN A 180 -4.69 0.62 -15.97
CA GLN A 180 -3.25 0.41 -15.82
C GLN A 180 -2.43 1.47 -16.55
N TYR A 181 -1.19 1.67 -16.10
CA TYR A 181 -0.16 2.45 -16.78
C TYR A 181 1.21 1.74 -16.72
N PRO A 182 1.98 1.67 -17.83
CA PRO A 182 1.56 1.97 -19.19
C PRO A 182 0.49 0.96 -19.64
N GLY A 183 -0.56 1.43 -20.31
CA GLY A 183 -1.64 0.59 -20.79
C GLY A 183 -1.67 0.52 -22.32
N SER A 184 -2.44 1.42 -22.91
CA SER A 184 -2.49 1.72 -24.34
C SER A 184 -1.27 2.51 -24.85
N ASN A 185 -0.52 3.16 -23.97
CA ASN A 185 0.65 3.95 -24.28
C ASN A 185 1.80 3.02 -24.64
N THR A 186 2.15 3.02 -25.93
CA THR A 186 3.23 2.21 -26.51
C THR A 186 4.45 3.05 -26.86
N ASN A 187 4.48 4.33 -26.48
CA ASN A 187 5.61 5.21 -26.74
C ASN A 187 6.82 4.78 -25.88
N PRO A 188 7.96 4.40 -26.49
CA PRO A 188 9.09 3.85 -25.73
C PRO A 188 9.63 4.73 -24.59
N PRO A 189 9.74 6.07 -24.73
CA PRO A 189 10.20 6.95 -23.64
C PRO A 189 9.22 7.08 -22.46
N ASP A 190 7.96 6.68 -22.65
CA ASP A 190 6.90 6.86 -21.65
C ASP A 190 6.71 5.60 -20.78
N GLN A 191 7.38 4.50 -21.16
CA GLN A 191 7.32 3.25 -20.42
C GLN A 191 8.01 3.40 -19.06
N LEU A 192 7.44 2.74 -18.05
CA LEU A 192 8.00 2.71 -16.71
C LEU A 192 9.21 1.78 -16.64
N ASN A 193 10.07 2.03 -15.66
CA ASN A 193 11.19 1.17 -15.30
C ASN A 193 11.30 1.12 -13.77
N SER A 194 10.91 -0.01 -13.18
CA SER A 194 10.83 -0.24 -11.74
C SER A 194 10.14 0.90 -10.99
N PRO A 195 8.88 1.23 -11.29
CA PRO A 195 8.17 2.27 -10.54
C PRO A 195 8.08 1.90 -9.06
N ASN A 196 8.19 2.89 -8.17
CA ASN A 196 8.25 2.62 -6.73
C ASN A 196 7.06 3.19 -5.93
N SER A 197 6.35 4.19 -6.47
CA SER A 197 5.09 4.67 -5.88
C SER A 197 4.15 5.26 -6.93
N ALA A 198 2.86 5.27 -6.60
CA ALA A 198 1.80 5.93 -7.35
C ALA A 198 0.76 6.55 -6.39
N GLU A 199 0.36 7.78 -6.67
CA GLU A 199 -0.60 8.55 -5.89
C GLU A 199 -1.75 9.04 -6.79
N LEU A 200 -3.00 8.76 -6.40
CA LEU A 200 -4.17 9.39 -7.02
C LEU A 200 -4.25 10.85 -6.56
N LEU A 201 -4.26 11.78 -7.51
CA LEU A 201 -4.37 13.22 -7.27
C LEU A 201 -5.83 13.68 -7.27
N GLU A 202 -6.10 14.83 -6.63
CA GLU A 202 -7.44 15.45 -6.56
C GLU A 202 -8.08 15.71 -7.93
N ASN A 203 -7.27 15.92 -8.97
CA ASN A 203 -7.74 16.12 -10.34
C ASN A 203 -8.05 14.81 -11.09
N GLY A 204 -7.85 13.65 -10.45
CA GLY A 204 -8.07 12.32 -11.02
C GLY A 204 -6.86 11.71 -11.74
N ASN A 205 -5.77 12.46 -11.90
CA ASN A 205 -4.51 11.96 -12.46
C ASN A 205 -3.76 11.09 -11.46
N ILE A 206 -2.78 10.34 -11.95
CA ILE A 206 -1.87 9.53 -11.13
C ILE A 206 -0.48 10.13 -11.19
N LEU A 207 0.10 10.47 -10.03
CA LEU A 207 1.51 10.84 -9.89
C LEU A 207 2.32 9.58 -9.62
N ILE A 208 3.33 9.28 -10.44
CA ILE A 208 4.12 8.05 -10.38
C ILE A 208 5.59 8.42 -10.14
N ALA A 209 6.23 7.76 -9.19
CA ALA A 209 7.68 7.74 -9.05
C ALA A 209 8.25 6.62 -9.94
N ASP A 210 8.85 7.00 -11.06
CA ASP A 210 9.42 6.10 -12.08
C ASP A 210 10.92 5.94 -11.80
N GLU A 211 11.22 5.13 -10.78
CA GLU A 211 12.48 5.12 -10.02
C GLU A 211 13.72 5.04 -10.92
N ASN A 212 13.83 3.98 -11.74
CA ASN A 212 15.01 3.74 -12.57
C ASN A 212 15.06 4.59 -13.85
N ASN A 213 14.02 5.36 -14.12
CA ASN A 213 14.03 6.42 -15.14
C ASN A 213 14.32 7.80 -14.54
N ASN A 214 14.61 7.88 -13.24
CA ASN A 214 15.07 9.08 -12.53
C ASN A 214 14.10 10.26 -12.68
N ARG A 215 12.80 9.97 -12.64
CA ARG A 215 11.75 10.98 -12.83
C ARG A 215 10.51 10.66 -12.00
N ALA A 216 9.73 11.69 -11.73
CA ALA A 216 8.31 11.52 -11.45
C ALA A 216 7.50 11.95 -12.67
N ILE A 217 6.40 11.26 -12.95
CA ILE A 217 5.46 11.61 -14.03
C ILE A 217 4.05 11.74 -13.49
N GLU A 218 3.28 12.68 -14.01
CA GLU A 218 1.84 12.76 -13.79
C GLU A 218 1.13 12.28 -15.06
N VAL A 219 0.24 11.29 -14.91
CA VAL A 219 -0.46 10.65 -16.02
C VAL A 219 -1.96 10.76 -15.88
N THR A 220 -2.68 10.93 -16.99
CA THR A 220 -4.14 10.92 -17.00
C THR A 220 -4.69 9.49 -17.00
N ARG A 221 -6.01 9.35 -16.78
CA ARG A 221 -6.70 8.06 -16.90
C ARG A 221 -6.67 7.50 -18.33
N GLU A 222 -6.49 8.36 -19.33
CA GLU A 222 -6.31 8.02 -20.74
C GLU A 222 -4.83 7.79 -21.13
N ASP A 223 -3.97 7.52 -20.13
CA ASP A 223 -2.61 7.01 -20.36
C ASP A 223 -1.66 8.02 -21.02
N GLN A 224 -1.90 9.32 -20.75
CA GLN A 224 -1.10 10.43 -21.27
C GLN A 224 -0.26 11.05 -20.15
N ILE A 225 1.04 11.22 -20.39
CA ILE A 225 1.90 12.01 -19.50
C ILE A 225 1.57 13.50 -19.69
N VAL A 226 1.15 14.16 -18.61
CA VAL A 226 0.86 15.62 -18.60
C VAL A 226 1.92 16.44 -17.88
N ASN A 227 2.78 15.79 -17.10
CA ASN A 227 3.93 16.44 -16.47
C ASN A 227 5.06 15.44 -16.22
N THR A 228 6.30 15.91 -16.32
CA THR A 228 7.51 15.14 -16.02
C THR A 228 8.44 15.99 -15.16
N ILE A 229 8.87 15.44 -14.03
CA ILE A 229 9.72 16.12 -13.04
C ILE A 229 11.05 15.37 -12.96
N THR A 230 12.12 16.06 -13.35
CA THR A 230 13.50 15.53 -13.32
C THR A 230 14.44 16.34 -12.42
N ALA A 231 13.93 17.39 -11.77
CA ALA A 231 14.71 18.40 -11.05
C ALA A 231 15.90 18.96 -11.86
N GLY A 232 15.73 19.14 -13.18
CA GLY A 232 16.82 19.59 -14.06
C GLY A 232 17.84 18.50 -14.39
N GLY A 233 17.47 17.22 -14.22
CA GLY A 233 18.31 16.05 -14.50
C GLY A 233 19.21 15.62 -13.34
N THR A 234 18.98 16.13 -12.12
CA THR A 234 19.82 15.80 -10.96
C THR A 234 19.33 14.59 -10.16
N LEU A 235 18.13 14.07 -10.45
CA LEU A 235 17.56 12.92 -9.75
C LEU A 235 18.32 11.64 -10.12
N GLY A 236 18.55 10.78 -9.12
CA GLY A 236 19.31 9.54 -9.27
C GLY A 236 18.48 8.25 -9.17
N ALA A 237 17.46 8.23 -8.31
CA ALA A 237 16.45 7.17 -8.22
C ALA A 237 15.23 7.71 -7.44
N VAL A 238 14.13 8.03 -8.13
CA VAL A 238 12.96 8.63 -7.47
C VAL A 238 12.16 7.54 -6.77
N ALA A 239 12.35 7.40 -5.46
CA ALA A 239 11.72 6.33 -4.69
C ALA A 239 10.28 6.68 -4.27
N PHE A 240 9.99 7.96 -4.01
CA PHE A 240 8.65 8.40 -3.62
C PHE A 240 8.32 9.76 -4.22
N ALA A 241 7.06 9.96 -4.59
CA ALA A 241 6.53 11.23 -5.02
C ALA A 241 5.16 11.47 -4.37
N SER A 242 4.93 12.69 -3.86
CA SER A 242 3.60 13.09 -3.38
C SER A 242 3.32 14.57 -3.65
N ARG A 243 2.07 14.87 -4.02
CA ARG A 243 1.57 16.24 -4.22
C ARG A 243 1.24 16.87 -2.86
N LEU A 244 1.89 17.98 -2.57
CA LEU A 244 1.61 18.79 -1.39
C LEU A 244 0.40 19.71 -1.62
N LYS A 245 -0.28 20.10 -0.53
CA LYS A 245 -1.45 21.01 -0.56
C LYS A 245 -1.20 22.36 -1.24
N ASN A 246 0.05 22.82 -1.31
CA ASN A 246 0.44 24.05 -1.99
C ASN A 246 0.69 23.85 -3.51
N GLY A 247 0.46 22.66 -4.05
CA GLY A 247 0.68 22.31 -5.45
C GLY A 247 2.10 21.83 -5.77
N ASN A 248 3.07 21.99 -4.86
CA ASN A 248 4.43 21.47 -5.07
C ASN A 248 4.45 19.94 -4.98
N THR A 249 5.49 19.33 -5.56
CA THR A 249 5.72 17.88 -5.43
C THR A 249 6.89 17.63 -4.49
N LEU A 250 6.66 16.84 -3.44
CA LEU A 250 7.71 16.25 -2.63
C LEU A 250 8.25 15.01 -3.38
N LEU A 251 9.58 14.91 -3.47
CA LEU A 251 10.27 13.75 -4.04
C LEU A 251 11.29 13.23 -3.04
N THR A 252 11.46 11.91 -2.95
CA THR A 252 12.62 11.29 -2.33
C THR A 252 13.53 10.70 -3.40
N ASP A 253 14.83 10.96 -3.28
CA ASP A 253 15.85 10.47 -4.21
C ASP A 253 16.78 9.51 -3.48
N ALA A 254 16.67 8.22 -3.79
CA ALA A 254 17.47 7.15 -3.21
C ALA A 254 18.79 6.90 -3.99
N GLY A 255 18.95 7.50 -5.16
CA GLY A 255 20.13 7.29 -6.00
C GLY A 255 21.32 8.15 -5.61
N ASN A 256 21.07 9.28 -4.93
CA ASN A 256 22.09 10.22 -4.47
C ASN A 256 22.48 10.02 -2.98
N ILE A 257 22.33 8.79 -2.46
CA ILE A 257 22.72 8.45 -1.09
C ILE A 257 24.25 8.35 -1.03
N GLY A 258 24.91 9.40 -0.52
CA GLY A 258 26.27 9.26 0.00
C GLY A 258 26.32 8.22 1.13
N ASN A 259 27.42 7.49 1.27
CA ASN A 259 27.64 6.40 2.25
C ASN A 259 26.90 6.62 3.59
N ASN A 260 25.71 6.06 3.74
CA ASN A 260 24.97 6.10 5.00
C ASN A 260 25.65 5.15 6.00
N VAL A 261 26.50 5.72 6.85
CA VAL A 261 27.13 5.05 7.97
C VAL A 261 26.06 4.89 9.07
N GLY A 262 25.58 3.67 9.34
CA GLY A 262 24.72 3.42 10.50
C GLY A 262 23.57 2.40 10.38
N TYR A 263 23.38 1.74 9.23
CA TYR A 263 22.42 0.63 9.15
C TYR A 263 23.00 -0.64 9.76
N ASP A 264 22.42 -1.11 10.86
CA ASP A 264 22.70 -2.41 11.46
C ASP A 264 21.97 -3.50 10.65
N LEU A 265 22.72 -4.51 10.19
CA LEU A 265 22.22 -5.62 9.36
C LEU A 265 21.66 -6.78 10.21
N HIS A 266 21.57 -6.64 11.53
CA HIS A 266 21.17 -7.72 12.44
C HIS A 266 19.78 -7.52 13.04
N THR A 267 18.99 -8.60 13.04
CA THR A 267 17.68 -8.69 13.68
C THR A 267 17.77 -8.46 15.18
N THR A 268 16.78 -7.77 15.76
CA THR A 268 16.47 -7.96 17.18
C THR A 268 15.00 -8.32 17.28
N GLN A 269 14.68 -9.40 18.02
CA GLN A 269 13.31 -9.79 18.36
C GLN A 269 12.51 -8.70 19.12
N LYS A 270 13.13 -7.55 19.39
CA LYS A 270 12.59 -6.39 20.10
C LYS A 270 12.81 -5.06 19.35
N GLY A 271 13.07 -5.07 18.04
CA GLY A 271 13.30 -3.87 17.22
C GLY A 271 12.80 -4.01 15.77
N LEU A 272 12.92 -2.92 14.99
CA LEU A 272 12.60 -2.89 13.55
C LEU A 272 13.77 -3.44 12.73
N TYR A 273 13.50 -4.11 11.61
CA TYR A 273 14.52 -4.59 10.68
C TYR A 273 14.23 -4.12 9.24
N ALA A 274 14.97 -3.08 8.84
CA ALA A 274 14.78 -2.34 7.60
C ALA A 274 13.32 -1.90 7.39
N PRO A 275 12.74 -1.10 8.30
CA PRO A 275 11.39 -0.59 8.09
C PRO A 275 11.36 0.22 6.80
N TYR A 276 10.46 -0.14 5.88
CA TYR A 276 10.42 0.48 4.55
C TYR A 276 9.50 1.69 4.54
N ASP A 277 8.39 1.59 5.27
CA ASP A 277 7.37 2.62 5.35
C ASP A 277 6.79 2.73 6.77
N ALA A 278 6.43 3.95 7.16
CA ALA A 278 5.81 4.26 8.44
C ALA A 278 4.84 5.43 8.29
N LYS A 279 3.60 5.24 8.75
CA LYS A 279 2.52 6.24 8.66
C LYS A 279 1.88 6.47 10.02
N VAL A 280 1.62 7.73 10.35
CA VAL A 280 0.84 8.08 11.54
C VAL A 280 -0.63 7.75 11.28
N VAL A 281 -1.22 6.95 12.16
CA VAL A 281 -2.66 6.66 12.16
C VAL A 281 -3.40 7.96 12.44
N GLY A 282 -4.34 8.32 11.56
CA GLY A 282 -5.10 9.56 11.68
C GLY A 282 -4.53 10.77 10.93
N ASP A 283 -3.27 10.72 10.47
CA ASP A 283 -2.71 11.73 9.58
C ASP A 283 -2.94 11.30 8.13
N TYR A 284 -4.10 11.66 7.59
CA TYR A 284 -4.48 11.32 6.22
C TYR A 284 -3.69 12.20 5.24
N THR A 285 -2.55 11.69 4.79
CA THR A 285 -1.72 12.33 3.75
C THR A 285 -2.14 11.96 2.32
N GLY A 286 -3.23 11.21 2.16
CA GLY A 286 -3.86 10.88 0.86
C GLY A 286 -5.38 11.06 0.87
N LEU A 287 -6.00 10.96 -0.31
CA LEU A 287 -7.44 11.20 -0.58
C LEU A 287 -8.43 10.31 0.17
N THR A 288 -7.97 9.41 1.03
CA THR A 288 -8.82 8.49 1.79
C THR A 288 -8.95 9.01 3.21
N PRO A 289 -9.93 9.89 3.52
CA PRO A 289 -10.30 10.14 4.91
C PRO A 289 -10.78 8.82 5.54
N PRO A 290 -10.74 8.69 6.88
CA PRO A 290 -11.42 7.58 7.51
C PRO A 290 -12.89 7.77 7.17
N PHE A 291 -13.54 6.72 6.68
CA PHE A 291 -14.98 6.69 6.76
C PHE A 291 -15.30 6.82 8.26
N ASP A 292 -15.83 7.97 8.66
CA ASP A 292 -16.33 8.18 9.99
C ASP A 292 -17.55 7.25 10.15
N PHE A 293 -17.30 6.09 10.75
CA PHE A 293 -18.34 5.13 11.12
C PHE A 293 -18.95 5.47 12.49
N ASP A 294 -18.43 6.51 13.16
CA ASP A 294 -18.94 6.95 14.44
C ASP A 294 -20.13 7.87 14.16
N ASN A 295 -21.29 7.40 14.62
CA ASN A 295 -22.59 8.02 14.43
C ASN A 295 -22.75 9.22 15.37
N ASP A 296 -21.70 10.01 15.58
CA ASP A 296 -21.71 11.11 16.53
C ASP A 296 -22.14 12.38 15.80
N SER A 297 -23.43 12.64 15.98
CA SER A 297 -24.18 13.79 15.52
C SER A 297 -23.75 15.11 16.18
N ASP A 298 -22.47 15.46 16.16
CA ASP A 298 -21.97 16.69 16.78
C ASP A 298 -21.48 17.68 15.71
N ASN A 299 -22.45 18.24 14.98
CA ASN A 299 -22.35 19.56 14.37
C ASN A 299 -23.64 20.33 14.70
N GLN A 300 -23.58 21.12 15.77
CA GLN A 300 -24.32 22.39 15.88
C GLN A 300 -23.37 23.55 15.59
#